data_AF-A0A250JMR3-F1
#
_entry.id   AF-A0A250JMR3-F1
#
_cell.length_a   1.000
_cell.length_b   1.000
_cell.length_c   1.000
_cell.angle_alpha   90.00
_cell.angle_beta   90.00
_cell.angle_gamma   90.00
#
_symmetry.space_group_name_H-M   'P 1'
#
loop_
_entity.id
_entity.type
_entity.pdbx_description
1 polymer ?
#
loop_
_entity_poly.entity_id
_entity_poly.type
_entity_poly.pdbx_seq_one_letter_code
_entity_poly.pdbx_strand_id
1 'polypeptide(L)'
;MFWFLPLLVLSSGCVTGGTVNWVEGGVRPSHFKFKDVVPQRGKGAGGWRAACLHVGILRDTTEELVYCKFGVEVPIENEKQGFIPVSEAQSRAARCANEAAWTTLMAATPTTPIGIACQQFKTLYGLTLGEVISGSRVTPACYPGVTPVILTPRTSLPR
;
A
#
# COMPACT_ATOMS: atom_id res chain seq x y z
N MET A 1 -17.95 13.65 64.95
CA MET A 1 -18.45 13.59 63.57
C MET A 1 -17.34 14.10 62.65
N PHE A 2 -16.45 13.21 62.21
CA PHE A 2 -15.41 13.49 61.22
C PHE A 2 -15.26 12.21 60.38
N TRP A 3 -15.86 12.22 59.19
CA TRP A 3 -15.70 11.16 58.20
C TRP A 3 -14.45 11.46 57.38
N PHE A 4 -13.44 10.59 57.46
CA PHE A 4 -12.37 10.51 56.48
C PHE A 4 -12.91 9.69 55.29
N LEU A 5 -13.13 10.33 54.14
CA LEU A 5 -13.27 9.62 52.87
C LEU A 5 -11.88 9.20 52.38
N PRO A 6 -11.64 7.91 52.09
CA PRO A 6 -10.44 7.50 51.39
C PRO A 6 -10.58 7.84 49.90
N LEU A 7 -9.61 8.57 49.39
CA LEU A 7 -9.43 8.91 47.98
C LEU A 7 -9.16 7.61 47.20
N LEU A 8 -10.18 7.07 46.54
CA LEU A 8 -10.04 5.96 45.58
C LEU A 8 -9.42 6.52 44.30
N VAL A 9 -8.09 6.49 44.23
CA VAL A 9 -7.33 6.67 42.99
C VAL A 9 -7.10 5.28 42.40
N LEU A 10 -7.93 4.86 41.46
CA LEU A 10 -7.65 3.69 40.61
C LEU A 10 -7.74 4.10 39.14
N SER A 11 -6.57 4.52 38.65
CA SER A 11 -5.97 4.10 37.38
C SER A 11 -6.93 3.91 36.20
N SER A 12 -7.15 4.99 35.46
CA SER A 12 -7.47 4.95 34.04
C SER A 12 -6.32 4.31 33.27
N GLY A 13 -6.31 2.97 33.18
CA GLY A 13 -5.49 2.25 32.24
C GLY A 13 -6.02 2.51 30.83
N CYS A 14 -5.43 3.47 30.11
CA CYS A 14 -5.55 3.49 28.66
C CYS A 14 -4.86 2.23 28.12
N VAL A 15 -5.62 1.15 27.94
CA VAL A 15 -5.23 0.11 26.99
C VAL A 15 -5.37 0.74 25.60
N THR A 16 -4.32 1.41 25.14
CA THR A 16 -4.10 1.64 23.70
C THR A 16 -3.50 0.37 23.13
N GLY A 17 -4.25 -0.74 23.19
CA GLY A 17 -4.01 -1.92 22.38
C GLY A 17 -4.58 -1.69 20.98
N GLY A 18 -4.14 -0.61 20.33
CA GLY A 18 -4.43 -0.39 18.91
C GLY A 18 -3.57 -1.34 18.12
N THR A 19 -4.13 -2.46 17.68
CA THR A 19 -3.48 -3.39 16.75
C THR A 19 -3.37 -2.68 15.41
N VAL A 20 -2.18 -2.20 15.11
CA VAL A 20 -1.91 -1.43 13.91
C VAL A 20 -1.31 -2.37 12.89
N ASN A 21 -2.09 -2.73 11.87
CA ASN A 21 -1.53 -3.48 10.76
C ASN A 21 -0.54 -2.54 10.02
N TRP A 22 0.71 -2.94 9.85
CA TRP A 22 1.72 -2.12 9.16
C TRP A 22 2.33 -2.87 7.98
N VAL A 23 2.65 -2.16 6.90
CA VAL A 23 3.67 -2.62 5.94
C VAL A 23 5.03 -2.17 6.47
N GLU A 24 5.62 -3.00 7.34
CA GLU A 24 6.92 -2.69 7.95
C GLU A 24 8.02 -2.60 6.87
N GLY A 25 8.62 -1.42 6.72
CA GLY A 25 9.71 -1.14 5.77
C GLY A 25 9.33 -0.29 4.53
N GLY A 26 8.04 -0.04 4.30
CA GLY A 26 7.52 0.85 3.25
C GLY A 26 7.80 0.41 1.81
N VAL A 27 6.87 0.67 0.90
CA VAL A 27 7.08 0.45 -0.54
C VAL A 27 7.99 1.55 -1.07
N ARG A 28 9.20 1.20 -1.54
CA ARG A 28 10.17 2.14 -2.11
C ARG A 28 9.93 2.34 -3.61
N PRO A 29 10.29 3.50 -4.18
CA PRO A 29 10.23 3.72 -5.63
C PRO A 29 10.94 2.61 -6.43
N SER A 30 12.08 2.13 -5.94
CA SER A 30 12.87 1.07 -6.59
C SER A 30 12.20 -0.31 -6.61
N HIS A 31 11.15 -0.55 -5.81
CA HIS A 31 10.34 -1.78 -5.87
C HIS A 31 9.41 -1.80 -7.08
N PHE A 32 9.09 -0.65 -7.67
CA PHE A 32 8.33 -0.56 -8.90
C PHE A 32 9.25 -0.80 -10.10
N LYS A 33 9.46 -2.08 -10.44
CA LYS A 33 10.20 -2.49 -11.63
C LYS A 33 9.30 -2.41 -12.87
N PHE A 34 9.02 -1.18 -13.30
CA PHE A 34 8.22 -0.93 -14.51
C PHE A 34 8.92 -1.48 -15.75
N LYS A 35 8.18 -2.28 -16.52
CA LYS A 35 8.56 -2.79 -17.83
C LYS A 35 7.56 -2.29 -18.85
N ASP A 36 8.04 -1.84 -20.00
CA ASP A 36 7.18 -1.44 -21.12
C ASP A 36 6.43 -2.69 -21.61
N VAL A 37 5.10 -2.64 -21.55
CA VAL A 37 4.19 -3.74 -21.93
C VAL A 37 3.39 -3.41 -23.18
N VAL A 38 3.17 -2.12 -23.44
CA VAL A 38 2.67 -1.62 -24.71
C VAL A 38 3.66 -0.54 -25.17
N PRO A 39 4.33 -0.72 -26.32
CA PRO A 39 5.26 0.30 -26.80
C PRO A 39 4.51 1.57 -27.20
N GLN A 40 5.10 2.72 -26.93
CA GLN A 40 4.65 3.98 -27.50
C GLN A 40 4.96 3.98 -29.00
N ARG A 41 3.96 4.26 -29.84
CA ARG A 41 4.12 4.33 -31.30
C ARG A 41 3.88 5.76 -31.76
N GLY A 42 4.82 6.35 -32.47
CA GLY A 42 4.72 7.72 -32.98
C GLY A 42 4.97 8.79 -31.91
N LYS A 43 4.56 10.03 -32.20
CA LYS A 43 4.64 11.17 -31.26
C LYS A 43 3.28 11.31 -30.55
N GLY A 44 3.29 11.53 -29.24
CA GLY A 44 2.09 11.81 -28.44
C GLY A 44 1.67 10.69 -27.48
N ALA A 45 0.54 10.90 -26.79
CA ALA A 45 0.00 10.01 -25.76
C ALA A 45 -0.11 8.55 -26.21
N GLY A 46 0.33 7.65 -25.34
CA GLY A 46 0.32 6.22 -25.62
C GLY A 46 1.43 5.46 -24.91
N GLY A 47 1.43 4.15 -25.13
CA GLY A 47 2.33 3.22 -24.47
C GLY A 47 2.01 3.02 -22.98
N TRP A 48 2.40 1.86 -22.47
CA TRP A 48 2.13 1.46 -21.09
C TRP A 48 3.32 0.74 -20.50
N ARG A 49 3.53 0.99 -19.20
CA ARG A 49 4.46 0.25 -18.37
C ARG A 49 3.69 -0.46 -17.27
N ALA A 50 4.14 -1.66 -16.93
CA ALA A 50 3.56 -2.42 -15.84
C ALA A 50 4.63 -2.83 -14.83
N ALA A 51 4.28 -2.79 -13.56
CA ALA A 51 5.02 -3.38 -12.44
C ALA A 51 4.11 -4.38 -11.72
N CYS A 52 4.71 -5.35 -11.03
CA CYS A 52 4.01 -6.38 -10.28
C CYS A 52 4.53 -6.42 -8.86
N LEU A 53 3.65 -6.28 -7.87
CA LEU A 53 4.02 -6.30 -6.45
C LEU A 53 3.24 -7.36 -5.69
N HIS A 54 3.94 -8.10 -4.85
CA HIS A 54 3.37 -8.98 -3.83
C HIS A 54 3.75 -8.42 -2.46
N VAL A 55 2.84 -7.66 -1.84
CA VAL A 55 3.09 -6.98 -0.57
C VAL A 55 2.57 -7.83 0.57
N GLY A 56 3.45 -8.24 1.48
CA GLY A 56 3.09 -8.95 2.70
C GLY A 56 2.41 -8.01 3.69
N ILE A 57 1.28 -8.46 4.21
CA ILE A 57 0.56 -7.83 5.32
C ILE A 57 0.66 -8.84 6.47
N LEU A 58 1.32 -8.43 7.55
CA LEU A 58 1.43 -9.20 8.78
C LEU A 58 0.35 -8.72 9.75
N ARG A 59 -0.39 -9.67 10.34
CA ARG A 59 -1.31 -9.37 11.44
C ARG A 59 -0.59 -9.59 12.77
N ASP A 60 -0.41 -8.52 13.53
CA ASP A 60 0.30 -8.57 14.83
C ASP A 60 -0.35 -9.54 15.83
N THR A 61 -1.67 -9.73 15.78
CA THR A 61 -2.39 -10.57 16.77
C THR A 61 -2.32 -12.06 16.50
N THR A 62 -2.16 -12.48 15.25
CA THR A 62 -2.21 -13.91 14.86
C THR A 62 -0.92 -14.38 14.19
N GLU A 63 0.05 -13.47 14.00
CA GLU A 63 1.28 -13.69 13.21
C GLU A 63 0.99 -14.19 11.78
N GLU A 64 -0.23 -13.96 11.28
CA GLU A 64 -0.63 -14.39 9.95
C GLU A 64 -0.05 -13.44 8.90
N LEU A 65 0.74 -13.99 7.99
CA LEU A 65 1.31 -13.27 6.85
C LEU A 65 0.55 -13.61 5.57
N VAL A 66 -0.06 -12.60 4.96
CA VAL A 66 -0.76 -12.74 3.67
C VAL A 66 -0.15 -11.79 2.65
N TYR A 67 0.11 -12.29 1.44
CA TYR A 67 0.57 -11.45 0.34
C TYR A 67 -0.60 -10.87 -0.46
N CYS A 68 -0.73 -9.55 -0.39
CA CYS A 68 -1.56 -8.77 -1.29
C CYS A 68 -0.88 -8.61 -2.65
N LYS A 69 -1.36 -9.35 -3.65
CA LYS A 69 -0.78 -9.38 -5.01
C LYS A 69 -1.53 -8.44 -5.95
N PHE A 70 -0.85 -7.59 -6.71
CA PHE A 70 -1.46 -6.69 -7.68
C PHE A 70 -0.48 -6.24 -8.77
N GLY A 71 -1.05 -5.89 -9.92
CA GLY A 71 -0.34 -5.18 -10.98
C GLY A 71 -0.54 -3.67 -10.85
N VAL A 72 0.43 -2.91 -11.33
CA VAL A 72 0.37 -1.45 -11.44
C VAL A 72 0.73 -1.07 -12.85
N GLU A 73 -0.21 -0.46 -13.55
CA GLU A 73 -0.04 -0.01 -14.94
C GLU A 73 -0.06 1.50 -14.99
N VAL A 74 0.91 2.08 -15.67
CA VAL A 74 1.02 3.53 -15.87
C VAL A 74 1.27 3.82 -17.36
N PRO A 75 0.71 4.91 -17.90
CA PRO A 75 1.03 5.33 -19.25
C PRO A 75 2.50 5.77 -19.34
N ILE A 76 3.11 5.56 -20.52
CA ILE A 76 4.41 6.15 -20.84
C ILE A 76 4.25 7.64 -21.07
N GLU A 77 3.19 8.03 -21.77
CA GLU A 77 2.80 9.40 -22.05
C GLU A 77 1.28 9.51 -22.01
N ASN A 78 0.75 10.58 -21.40
CA ASN A 78 -0.68 10.90 -21.43
C ASN A 78 -0.92 12.38 -21.76
N GLU A 79 -2.15 12.72 -22.14
CA GLU A 79 -2.49 14.08 -22.57
C GLU A 79 -2.35 15.14 -21.46
N LYS A 80 -2.57 14.75 -20.20
CA LYS A 80 -2.57 15.70 -19.07
C LYS A 80 -1.18 16.05 -18.58
N GLN A 81 -0.23 15.14 -18.72
CA GLN A 81 1.09 15.21 -18.07
C GLN A 81 2.23 15.12 -19.09
N GLY A 82 1.94 14.80 -20.35
CA GLY A 82 2.97 14.50 -21.34
C GLY A 82 3.72 13.22 -20.96
N PHE A 83 4.99 13.17 -21.36
CA PHE A 83 5.86 12.03 -21.09
C PHE A 83 6.12 11.90 -19.60
N ILE A 84 5.95 10.69 -19.06
CA ILE A 84 6.17 10.37 -17.65
C ILE A 84 7.46 9.56 -17.52
N PRO A 85 8.53 10.16 -16.96
CA PRO A 85 9.77 9.43 -16.68
C PRO A 85 9.54 8.26 -15.74
N VAL A 86 10.30 7.18 -15.91
CA VAL A 86 10.20 5.99 -15.04
C VAL A 86 10.44 6.34 -13.57
N SER A 87 11.43 7.19 -13.27
CA SER A 87 11.72 7.63 -11.90
C SER A 87 10.55 8.37 -11.26
N GLU A 88 9.84 9.17 -12.03
CA GLU A 88 8.65 9.88 -11.58
C GLU A 88 7.49 8.93 -11.33
N ALA A 89 7.22 8.00 -12.27
CA ALA A 89 6.23 6.97 -12.11
C ALA A 89 6.49 6.13 -10.84
N GLN A 90 7.74 5.73 -10.61
CA GLN A 90 8.17 5.00 -9.41
C GLN A 90 7.91 5.79 -8.12
N SER A 91 8.29 7.08 -8.11
CA SER A 91 8.13 7.94 -6.94
C SER A 91 6.65 8.15 -6.57
N ARG A 92 5.82 8.52 -7.56
CA ARG A 92 4.38 8.72 -7.37
C ARG A 92 3.69 7.42 -6.95
N ALA A 93 4.00 6.31 -7.61
CA ALA A 93 3.44 5.00 -7.30
C ALA A 93 3.78 4.55 -5.87
N ALA A 94 5.02 4.74 -5.43
CA ALA A 94 5.44 4.40 -4.07
C ALA A 94 4.78 5.27 -3.01
N ARG A 95 4.71 6.59 -3.25
CA ARG A 95 4.04 7.51 -2.33
C ARG A 95 2.57 7.13 -2.13
N CYS A 96 1.82 6.98 -3.22
CA CYS A 96 0.40 6.63 -3.16
C CYS A 96 0.18 5.23 -2.55
N ALA A 97 1.06 4.27 -2.81
CA ALA A 97 0.97 2.95 -2.17
C ALA A 97 1.16 3.03 -0.65
N ASN A 98 2.15 3.79 -0.19
CA ASN A 98 2.39 3.96 1.25
C ASN A 98 1.25 4.70 1.94
N GLU A 99 0.71 5.74 1.30
CA GLU A 99 -0.44 6.49 1.81
C GLU A 99 -1.71 5.64 1.90
N ALA A 100 -1.98 4.85 0.85
CA ALA A 100 -3.10 3.92 0.84
C ALA A 100 -2.94 2.82 1.89
N ALA A 101 -1.72 2.27 2.04
CA ALA A 101 -1.41 1.27 3.05
C ALA A 101 -1.59 1.84 4.47
N TRP A 102 -1.05 3.03 4.75
CA TRP A 102 -1.24 3.71 6.02
C TRP A 102 -2.73 3.88 6.33
N THR A 103 -3.48 4.44 5.39
CA THR A 103 -4.90 4.76 5.59
C THR A 103 -5.75 3.51 5.84
N THR A 104 -5.53 2.44 5.06
CA THR A 104 -6.37 1.24 5.14
C THR A 104 -5.97 0.31 6.27
N LEU A 105 -4.68 0.20 6.57
CA LEU A 105 -4.20 -0.71 7.60
C LEU A 105 -4.29 -0.11 9.01
N MET A 106 -4.22 1.22 9.16
CA MET A 106 -4.56 1.91 10.42
C MET A 106 -6.04 1.80 10.77
N ALA A 107 -6.92 1.76 9.77
CA ALA A 107 -8.35 1.61 9.99
C ALA A 107 -8.77 0.14 10.20
N ALA A 108 -7.88 -0.83 9.95
CA ALA A 108 -8.20 -2.24 10.04
C ALA A 108 -8.19 -2.72 11.50
N THR A 109 -9.25 -3.42 11.91
CA THR A 109 -9.39 -3.97 13.27
C THR A 109 -8.85 -5.41 13.34
N PRO A 110 -8.67 -5.99 14.55
CA PRO A 110 -8.35 -7.40 14.72
C PRO A 110 -9.33 -8.37 14.04
N THR A 111 -10.56 -7.93 13.77
CA THR A 111 -11.62 -8.75 13.15
C THR A 111 -11.76 -8.52 11.65
N THR A 112 -11.18 -7.46 11.07
CA THR A 112 -11.21 -7.23 9.62
C THR A 112 -10.49 -8.38 8.91
N PRO A 113 -11.14 -9.17 8.04
CA PRO A 113 -10.45 -10.24 7.30
C PRO A 113 -9.31 -9.65 6.45
N ILE A 114 -8.12 -10.27 6.46
CA ILE A 114 -6.94 -9.73 5.75
C ILE A 114 -7.21 -9.56 4.24
N GLY A 115 -8.01 -10.45 3.65
CA GLY A 115 -8.45 -10.32 2.26
C GLY A 115 -9.22 -9.02 1.98
N ILE A 116 -10.06 -8.57 2.93
CA ILE A 116 -10.81 -7.31 2.81
C ILE A 116 -9.86 -6.12 2.91
N ALA A 117 -8.91 -6.15 3.85
CA ALA A 117 -7.89 -5.09 3.98
C ALA A 117 -7.07 -4.94 2.68
N CYS A 118 -6.68 -6.05 2.05
CA CYS A 118 -5.99 -6.03 0.76
C CYS A 118 -6.84 -5.42 -0.36
N GLN A 119 -8.15 -5.70 -0.42
CA GLN A 119 -9.03 -5.10 -1.43
C GLN A 119 -9.25 -3.60 -1.20
N GLN A 120 -9.42 -3.19 0.06
CA GLN A 120 -9.54 -1.78 0.43
C GLN A 120 -8.25 -1.03 0.07
N PHE A 121 -7.09 -1.59 0.40
CA PHE A 121 -5.79 -1.08 0.00
C PHE A 121 -5.69 -0.87 -1.52
N LYS A 122 -5.99 -1.90 -2.33
CA LYS A 122 -5.90 -1.81 -3.80
C LYS A 122 -6.84 -0.74 -4.36
N THR A 123 -8.06 -0.65 -3.81
CA THR A 123 -9.05 0.34 -4.24
C THR A 123 -8.55 1.75 -3.98
N LEU A 124 -8.14 2.05 -2.74
CA LEU A 124 -7.64 3.38 -2.38
C LEU A 124 -6.35 3.71 -3.14
N TYR A 125 -5.48 2.73 -3.33
CA TYR A 125 -4.26 2.92 -4.10
C TYR A 125 -4.56 3.25 -5.57
N GLY A 126 -5.52 2.57 -6.19
CA GLY A 126 -5.95 2.87 -7.56
C GLY A 126 -6.53 4.28 -7.71
N LEU A 127 -7.34 4.72 -6.75
CA LEU A 127 -7.92 6.06 -6.74
C LEU A 127 -6.83 7.14 -6.64
N THR A 128 -6.00 7.05 -5.60
CA THR A 128 -4.92 8.04 -5.36
C THR A 128 -3.89 8.05 -6.48
N LEU A 129 -3.55 6.89 -7.07
CA LEU A 129 -2.64 6.82 -8.21
C LEU A 129 -3.27 7.45 -9.47
N GLY A 130 -4.57 7.24 -9.70
CA GLY A 130 -5.31 7.81 -10.83
C GLY A 130 -5.37 9.34 -10.79
N GLU A 131 -5.40 9.93 -9.60
CA GLU A 131 -5.35 11.38 -9.41
C GLU A 131 -3.98 11.97 -9.76
N VAL A 132 -2.89 11.28 -9.42
CA VAL A 132 -1.52 11.78 -9.65
C VAL A 132 -0.90 11.32 -10.97
N ILE A 133 -1.40 10.24 -11.58
CA ILE A 133 -1.03 9.73 -12.90
C ILE A 133 -2.32 9.38 -13.63
N SER A 134 -2.74 10.28 -14.53
CA SER A 134 -3.99 10.10 -15.26
C SER A 134 -3.93 8.87 -16.16
N GLY A 135 -4.96 8.02 -16.08
CA GLY A 135 -5.04 6.77 -16.84
C GLY A 135 -4.32 5.59 -16.18
N SER A 136 -3.61 5.77 -15.07
CA SER A 136 -3.02 4.65 -14.32
C SER A 136 -4.08 3.66 -13.81
N ARG A 137 -3.65 2.42 -13.55
CA ARG A 137 -4.52 1.32 -13.11
C ARG A 137 -3.82 0.47 -12.07
N VAL A 138 -4.58 0.04 -11.08
CA VAL A 138 -4.20 -1.05 -10.17
C VAL A 138 -5.06 -2.25 -10.51
N THR A 139 -4.42 -3.35 -10.89
CA THR A 139 -5.08 -4.55 -11.40
C THR A 139 -4.97 -5.70 -10.39
N PRO A 140 -5.98 -6.59 -10.32
CA PRO A 140 -5.96 -7.70 -9.37
C PRO A 140 -4.88 -8.75 -9.69
N ALA A 141 -4.40 -8.79 -10.94
CA ALA A 141 -3.39 -9.71 -11.42
C ALA A 141 -2.26 -8.95 -12.13
N CYS A 142 -1.06 -9.53 -12.14
CA CYS A 142 0.09 -8.94 -12.82
C CYS A 142 0.00 -9.10 -14.34
N TYR A 143 0.54 -8.11 -15.06
CA TYR A 143 0.64 -8.18 -16.51
C TYR A 143 1.50 -9.38 -16.94
N PRO A 144 1.10 -10.17 -17.97
CA PRO A 144 1.87 -11.32 -18.43
C PRO A 144 3.33 -10.99 -18.77
N GLY A 145 4.28 -11.76 -18.22
CA GLY A 145 5.71 -11.58 -18.47
C GLY A 145 6.38 -10.44 -17.69
N VAL A 146 5.69 -9.88 -16.67
CA VAL A 146 6.28 -8.99 -15.66
C VAL A 146 6.55 -9.78 -14.38
N THR A 147 7.81 -9.76 -13.92
CA THR A 147 8.23 -10.49 -12.72
C THR A 147 7.76 -9.78 -11.44
N PRO A 148 7.15 -10.49 -10.48
CA PRO A 148 6.75 -9.91 -9.20
C PRO A 148 7.94 -9.49 -8.35
N VAL A 149 7.83 -8.33 -7.72
CA VAL A 149 8.67 -7.93 -6.59
C VAL A 149 7.94 -8.31 -5.30
N ILE A 150 8.56 -9.18 -4.51
CA ILE A 150 8.00 -9.67 -3.25
C ILE A 150 8.53 -8.79 -2.12
N LEU A 151 7.62 -8.16 -1.38
CA LEU A 151 7.92 -7.34 -0.22
C LEU A 151 7.41 -8.05 1.01
N THR A 152 8.31 -8.65 1.78
CA THR A 152 7.98 -9.28 3.05
C THR A 152 8.24 -8.27 4.16
N PRO A 153 7.25 -7.97 5.03
CA PRO A 153 7.50 -7.16 6.22
C PRO A 153 8.58 -7.84 7.05
N ARG A 154 9.61 -7.08 7.47
CA ARG A 154 10.63 -7.60 8.36
C ARG A 154 10.09 -7.50 9.77
N THR A 155 9.81 -8.62 10.42
CA THR A 155 9.51 -8.63 11.85
C THR A 155 10.63 -7.94 12.62
N SER A 156 10.44 -6.71 13.10
CA SER A 156 11.23 -6.24 14.23
C SER A 156 10.72 -6.97 15.48
N LEU A 157 11.32 -8.12 15.79
CA LEU A 157 11.46 -8.50 17.19
C LEU A 157 12.66 -7.71 17.74
N PRO A 158 12.48 -7.00 18.85
CA PRO A 158 12.76 -7.67 20.11
C PRO A 158 11.56 -7.67 21.07
N ARG A 159 11.53 -8.72 21.89
CA ARG A 159 10.72 -8.82 23.11
C ARG A 159 10.97 -7.66 24.06
#